data_AF-A0A143XLX5-F1
#
_entry.id   AF-A0A143XLX5-F1
#
_cell.length_a   1.000
_cell.length_b   1.000
_cell.length_c   1.000
_cell.angle_alpha   90.00
_cell.angle_beta   90.00
_cell.angle_gamma   90.00
#
_symmetry.space_group_name_H-M   'P 1'
#
loop_
_entity.id
_entity.type
_entity.pdbx_description
1 polymer ?
#
loop_
_entity_poly.entity_id
_entity_poly.type
_entity_poly.pdbx_seq_one_letter_code
_entity_poly.pdbx_strand_id
1 'polypeptide(L)'
;MERLTIKYGELFVPKKTCTIDRFGEADDCDSCDSVCESDCENCAVQECFTRLGEYEDTGLTPEQIREIDRLYAEKCREVAELRQRDTPVKVKPIEVYHPVGYRVGQCLKCGNIVRDYMKFCFDCGCRLEWGSWEEWENYDER
;
A
#
# COMPACT_ATOMS: atom_id res chain seq x y z
N MET A 1 -8.03 23.14 10.78
CA MET A 1 -6.76 23.87 10.64
C MET A 1 -7.07 25.14 9.87
N GLU A 2 -6.55 26.29 10.31
CA GLU A 2 -6.70 27.52 9.54
C GLU A 2 -5.76 27.47 8.32
N ARG A 3 -6.29 27.79 7.13
CA ARG A 3 -5.52 27.79 5.88
C ARG A 3 -4.50 28.91 5.87
N LEU A 4 -3.24 28.58 5.61
CA LEU A 4 -2.10 29.49 5.59
C LEU A 4 -1.81 30.02 4.18
N THR A 5 -2.23 29.31 3.13
CA THR A 5 -2.01 29.71 1.74
C THR A 5 -3.27 30.27 1.08
N ILE A 6 -3.08 31.11 0.06
CA ILE A 6 -4.13 31.56 -0.86
C ILE A 6 -3.63 31.43 -2.29
N LYS A 7 -4.53 31.17 -3.23
CA LYS A 7 -4.20 31.09 -4.65
C LYS A 7 -4.07 32.49 -5.23
N TYR A 8 -2.98 32.76 -5.94
CA TYR A 8 -2.74 33.98 -6.70
C TYR A 8 -2.19 33.59 -8.08
N GLY A 9 -2.99 33.77 -9.12
CA GLY A 9 -2.70 33.19 -10.44
C GLY A 9 -2.68 31.65 -10.40
N GLU A 10 -1.58 31.04 -10.87
CA GLU A 10 -1.36 29.58 -10.84
C GLU A 10 -0.59 29.09 -9.60
N LEU A 11 -0.23 30.01 -8.70
CA LEU A 11 0.66 29.74 -7.57
C LEU A 11 -0.07 29.89 -6.23
N PHE A 12 0.47 29.26 -5.18
CA PHE A 12 0.03 29.51 -3.81
C PHE A 12 1.01 30.41 -3.08
N VAL A 13 0.48 31.42 -2.41
CA VAL A 13 1.25 32.41 -1.67
C VAL A 13 0.76 32.48 -0.23
N PRO A 14 1.59 32.95 0.73
CA PRO A 14 1.16 33.09 2.11
C PRO A 14 0.00 34.07 2.22
N LYS A 15 -1.11 33.63 2.82
CA LYS A 15 -2.31 34.48 2.98
C LYS A 15 -2.00 35.76 3.77
N LYS A 16 -1.03 35.71 4.69
CA LYS A 16 -0.63 36.85 5.53
C LYS A 16 0.17 37.93 4.78
N THR A 17 0.69 37.63 3.60
CA THR A 17 1.45 38.58 2.77
C THR A 17 0.59 39.15 1.64
N CYS A 18 -0.71 38.87 1.63
CA CYS A 18 -1.63 39.34 0.61
C CYS A 18 -2.73 40.23 1.20
N THR A 19 -3.13 41.24 0.45
CA THR A 19 -4.42 41.91 0.63
C THR A 19 -5.51 41.02 0.04
N ILE A 20 -6.64 40.94 0.75
CA ILE A 20 -7.77 40.09 0.38
C ILE A 20 -8.90 41.00 -0.08
N ASP A 21 -9.44 40.72 -1.27
CA ASP A 21 -10.54 41.48 -1.83
C ASP A 21 -11.88 41.15 -1.13
N ARG A 22 -12.95 41.80 -1.57
CA ARG A 22 -14.31 41.56 -1.04
C ARG A 22 -14.88 40.17 -1.38
N PHE A 23 -14.29 39.45 -2.33
CA PHE A 23 -14.69 38.11 -2.74
C PHE A 23 -13.88 37.02 -2.02
N GLY A 24 -12.87 37.41 -1.24
CA GLY A 24 -12.02 36.49 -0.50
C GLY A 24 -10.82 35.99 -1.32
N GLU A 25 -10.55 36.61 -2.46
CA GLU A 25 -9.43 36.33 -3.36
C GLU A 25 -8.25 37.25 -3.04
N ALA A 26 -7.05 36.85 -3.46
CA ALA A 26 -5.87 37.69 -3.31
C ALA A 26 -5.89 38.85 -4.32
N ASP A 27 -5.74 40.08 -3.84
CA ASP A 27 -5.76 41.32 -4.63
C ASP A 27 -4.32 41.75 -4.99
N ASP A 28 -3.50 42.01 -3.97
CA ASP A 28 -2.05 42.24 -4.09
C ASP A 28 -1.30 41.32 -3.12
N CYS A 29 -0.13 40.80 -3.52
CA CYS A 29 0.71 39.94 -2.68
C CYS A 29 2.17 40.40 -2.70
N ASP A 30 2.82 40.41 -1.54
CA ASP A 30 4.26 40.63 -1.46
C ASP A 30 5.00 39.48 -2.17
N SER A 31 5.85 39.83 -3.14
CA SER A 31 6.65 38.87 -3.89
C SER A 31 7.79 38.30 -3.05
N CYS A 32 8.20 37.08 -3.36
CA CYS A 32 9.37 36.46 -2.73
C CYS A 32 10.72 37.06 -3.19
N ASP A 33 10.72 38.06 -4.07
CA ASP A 33 11.89 38.67 -4.73
C ASP A 33 13.02 39.10 -3.78
N SER A 34 12.72 39.37 -2.50
CA SER A 34 13.75 39.68 -1.49
C SER A 34 14.59 38.45 -1.06
N VAL A 35 14.09 37.24 -1.31
CA VAL A 35 14.71 35.94 -0.99
C VAL A 35 15.09 35.19 -2.26
N CYS A 36 14.36 35.42 -3.35
CA CYS A 36 14.49 34.81 -4.66
C CYS A 36 15.31 35.74 -5.58
N GLU A 37 16.60 35.51 -5.80
CA GLU A 37 17.47 36.45 -6.55
C GLU A 37 17.02 36.72 -8.01
N SER A 38 16.18 35.88 -8.61
CA SER A 38 15.50 36.15 -9.89
C SER A 38 14.49 35.04 -10.20
N ASP A 39 13.26 35.43 -10.58
CA ASP A 39 12.09 34.62 -10.94
C ASP A 39 11.37 33.90 -9.78
N CYS A 40 10.35 34.56 -9.24
CA CYS A 40 9.47 34.04 -8.18
C CYS A 40 8.66 32.82 -8.61
N GLU A 41 8.46 32.59 -9.91
CA GLU A 41 7.70 31.46 -10.44
C GLU A 41 8.38 30.10 -10.18
N ASN A 42 9.71 30.06 -10.03
CA ASN A 42 10.48 28.81 -9.88
C ASN A 42 11.43 28.81 -8.68
N CYS A 43 11.18 29.62 -7.66
CA CYS A 43 11.99 29.60 -6.45
C CYS A 43 11.61 28.43 -5.52
N ALA A 44 12.59 27.88 -4.80
CA ALA A 44 12.38 26.88 -3.75
C ALA A 44 11.36 27.32 -2.68
N VAL A 45 11.27 28.63 -2.40
CA VAL A 45 10.27 29.19 -1.47
C VAL A 45 8.86 29.07 -2.06
N GLN A 46 8.71 29.39 -3.34
CA GLN A 46 7.43 29.29 -4.04
C GLN A 46 6.98 27.82 -4.15
N GLU A 47 7.91 26.90 -4.43
CA GLU A 47 7.62 25.45 -4.43
C GLU A 47 7.10 24.98 -3.07
N CYS A 48 7.70 25.44 -1.96
CA CYS A 48 7.23 25.11 -0.61
C CYS A 48 5.77 25.55 -0.38
N PHE A 49 5.41 26.77 -0.79
CA PHE A 49 4.05 27.28 -0.60
C PHE A 49 3.05 26.63 -1.54
N THR A 50 3.43 26.35 -2.79
CA THR A 50 2.60 25.60 -3.73
C THR A 50 2.25 24.23 -3.17
N ARG A 51 3.24 23.46 -2.72
CA ARG A 51 3.00 22.14 -2.11
C ARG A 51 2.17 22.25 -0.83
N LEU A 52 2.40 23.26 0.00
CA LEU A 52 1.59 23.47 1.21
C LEU A 52 0.13 23.74 0.85
N GLY A 53 -0.14 24.58 -0.16
CA GLY A 53 -1.50 24.87 -0.61
C GLY A 53 -2.22 23.66 -1.18
N GLU A 54 -1.51 22.83 -1.93
CA GLU A 54 -2.02 21.53 -2.41
C GLU A 54 -2.34 20.58 -1.24
N TYR A 55 -1.51 20.53 -0.19
CA TYR A 55 -1.81 19.76 1.01
C TYR A 55 -3.04 20.31 1.75
N GLU A 56 -3.16 21.64 1.88
CA GLU A 56 -4.33 22.28 2.51
C GLU A 56 -5.62 22.02 1.72
N ASP A 57 -5.55 21.94 0.39
CA ASP A 57 -6.68 21.58 -0.49
C ASP A 57 -7.20 20.15 -0.25
N THR A 58 -6.37 19.24 0.28
CA THR A 58 -6.84 17.91 0.70
C THR A 58 -7.84 17.98 1.86
N GLY A 59 -7.86 19.09 2.62
CA GLY A 59 -8.71 19.27 3.80
C GLY A 59 -8.32 18.38 4.99
N LEU A 60 -7.21 17.65 4.90
CA LEU A 60 -6.72 16.76 5.95
C LEU A 60 -5.82 17.51 6.93
N THR A 61 -6.03 17.32 8.23
CA THR A 61 -5.07 17.79 9.22
C THR A 61 -3.85 16.87 9.30
N PRO A 62 -2.67 17.36 9.74
CA PRO A 62 -1.50 16.51 9.93
C PRO A 62 -1.75 15.32 10.86
N GLU A 63 -2.61 15.48 11.87
CA GLU A 63 -3.02 14.39 12.77
C GLU A 63 -3.81 13.31 12.03
N GLN A 64 -4.72 13.71 11.13
CA GLN A 64 -5.48 12.77 10.31
C GLN A 64 -4.57 12.02 9.33
N ILE A 65 -3.60 12.71 8.71
CA ILE A 65 -2.61 12.07 7.83
C ILE A 65 -1.81 11.02 8.60
N ARG A 66 -1.30 11.35 9.79
CA ARG A 66 -0.57 10.40 10.64
C ARG A 66 -1.42 9.19 11.04
N GLU A 67 -2.70 9.40 11.29
CA GLU A 67 -3.62 8.30 11.61
C GLU A 67 -3.91 7.42 10.38
N ILE A 68 -4.06 8.02 9.20
CA ILE A 68 -4.19 7.27 7.94
C ILE A 68 -2.95 6.39 7.71
N ASP A 69 -1.75 6.94 7.88
CA ASP A 69 -0.50 6.18 7.73
C ASP A 69 -0.43 5.00 8.71
N ARG A 70 -0.86 5.22 9.96
CA ARG A 70 -0.94 4.16 10.98
C ARG A 70 -1.92 3.06 10.58
N LEU A 71 -3.13 3.44 10.17
CA LEU A 71 -4.17 2.50 9.74
C LEU A 71 -3.73 1.73 8.49
N TYR A 72 -3.09 2.40 7.54
CA TYR A 72 -2.56 1.76 6.34
C TYR A 72 -1.48 0.73 6.69
N ALA A 73 -0.54 1.09 7.58
CA ALA A 73 0.49 0.16 8.04
C ALA A 73 -0.09 -1.07 8.76
N GLU A 74 -1.14 -0.89 9.56
CA GLU A 74 -1.86 -1.98 10.22
C GLU A 74 -2.58 -2.88 9.21
N LYS A 75 -3.30 -2.29 8.26
CA LYS A 75 -3.99 -3.04 7.20
C LYS A 75 -3.02 -3.80 6.30
N CYS A 76 -1.85 -3.25 6.01
CA CYS A 76 -0.82 -3.97 5.27
C CYS A 76 -0.35 -5.24 6.02
N ARG A 77 -0.22 -5.18 7.35
CA ARG A 77 0.13 -6.37 8.17
C ARG A 77 -0.99 -7.41 8.14
N GLU A 78 -2.23 -7.00 8.39
CA GLU A 78 -3.39 -7.90 8.32
C GLU A 78 -3.51 -8.58 6.95
N VAL A 79 -3.36 -7.83 5.86
CA VAL A 79 -3.41 -8.37 4.49
C VAL A 79 -2.25 -9.34 4.24
N ALA A 80 -1.06 -9.09 4.78
CA ALA A 80 0.06 -10.01 4.68
C ALA A 80 -0.21 -11.34 5.40
N GLU A 81 -0.77 -11.30 6.61
CA GLU A 81 -1.17 -12.49 7.37
C GLU A 81 -2.25 -13.30 6.65
N LEU A 82 -3.27 -12.63 6.11
CA LEU A 82 -4.33 -13.28 5.33
C LEU A 82 -3.76 -13.93 4.06
N ARG A 83 -2.87 -13.23 3.34
CA ARG A 83 -2.20 -13.79 2.16
C ARG A 83 -1.36 -15.02 2.51
N GLN A 84 -0.63 -15.00 3.63
CA GLN A 84 0.12 -16.17 4.09
C GLN A 84 -0.80 -17.34 4.42
N ARG A 85 -1.92 -17.08 5.10
CA ARG A 85 -2.93 -18.12 5.41
C ARG A 85 -3.53 -18.74 4.15
N ASP A 86 -3.84 -17.90 3.17
CA ASP A 86 -4.54 -18.30 1.94
C ASP A 86 -3.58 -18.82 0.85
N THR A 87 -2.28 -18.67 1.05
CA THR A 87 -1.25 -19.25 0.17
C THR A 87 -1.38 -20.77 0.16
N PRO A 88 -1.59 -21.40 -1.00
CA PRO A 88 -1.68 -22.85 -1.08
C PRO A 88 -0.43 -23.53 -0.53
N VAL A 89 -0.64 -24.58 0.24
CA VAL A 89 0.42 -25.42 0.78
C VAL A 89 0.68 -26.54 -0.22
N LYS A 90 1.93 -26.64 -0.66
CA LYS A 90 2.38 -27.75 -1.52
C LYS A 90 2.21 -29.08 -0.78
N VAL A 91 1.74 -30.09 -1.50
CA VAL A 91 1.58 -31.45 -0.99
C VAL A 91 2.70 -32.34 -1.50
N LYS A 92 3.46 -32.97 -0.59
CA LYS A 92 4.49 -33.95 -0.94
C LYS A 92 3.81 -35.26 -1.36
N PRO A 93 3.92 -35.72 -2.61
CA PRO A 93 3.38 -37.00 -3.05
C PRO A 93 4.09 -38.14 -2.32
N ILE A 94 3.34 -39.15 -1.90
CA ILE A 94 3.86 -40.35 -1.24
C ILE A 94 3.74 -41.53 -2.20
N GLU A 95 2.51 -41.83 -2.64
CA GLU A 95 2.24 -42.96 -3.51
C GLU A 95 0.97 -42.74 -4.36
N VAL A 96 0.72 -43.64 -5.30
CA VAL A 96 -0.53 -43.72 -6.05
C VAL A 96 -1.32 -44.93 -5.56
N TYR A 97 -2.56 -44.71 -5.13
CA TYR A 97 -3.43 -45.82 -4.76
C TYR A 97 -4.03 -46.46 -6.01
N HIS A 98 -3.34 -47.47 -6.54
CA HIS A 98 -3.66 -48.11 -7.82
C HIS A 98 -5.09 -48.63 -7.98
N PRO A 99 -5.77 -49.19 -6.97
CA PRO A 99 -7.13 -49.72 -7.16
C PRO A 99 -8.17 -48.66 -7.60
N VAL A 100 -7.93 -47.38 -7.31
CA VAL A 100 -8.84 -46.28 -7.67
C VAL A 100 -8.14 -45.19 -8.49
N GLY A 101 -6.80 -45.15 -8.50
CA GLY A 101 -6.01 -44.25 -9.33
C GLY A 101 -5.81 -42.83 -8.78
N TYR A 102 -6.07 -42.58 -7.50
CA TYR A 102 -5.78 -41.27 -6.88
C TYR A 102 -4.38 -41.23 -6.26
N ARG A 103 -3.77 -40.04 -6.23
CA ARG A 103 -2.51 -39.80 -5.52
C ARG A 103 -2.76 -39.56 -4.03
N VAL A 104 -1.85 -40.08 -3.23
CA VAL A 104 -1.77 -39.88 -1.78
C VAL A 104 -0.52 -39.06 -1.49
N GLY A 105 -0.65 -38.10 -0.59
CA GLY A 105 0.43 -37.19 -0.25
C GLY A 105 0.30 -36.66 1.16
N GLN A 106 1.30 -35.89 1.59
CA GLN A 106 1.36 -35.29 2.91
C GLN A 106 1.20 -33.77 2.84
N CYS A 107 0.30 -33.24 3.67
CA CYS A 107 0.20 -31.80 3.86
C CYS A 107 1.45 -31.26 4.58
N LEU A 108 2.21 -30.37 3.95
CA LEU A 108 3.43 -29.82 4.55
C LEU A 108 3.20 -28.91 5.76
N LYS A 109 1.96 -28.48 6.02
CA LYS A 109 1.63 -27.64 7.19
C LYS A 109 1.43 -28.44 8.47
N CYS A 110 0.79 -29.61 8.38
CA CYS A 110 0.37 -30.37 9.57
C CYS A 110 0.75 -31.86 9.55
N GLY A 111 1.29 -32.36 8.44
CA GLY A 111 1.69 -33.76 8.32
C GLY A 111 0.55 -34.75 8.05
N ASN A 112 -0.72 -34.30 7.99
CA ASN A 112 -1.83 -35.19 7.68
C ASN A 112 -1.76 -35.71 6.23
N ILE A 113 -2.27 -36.92 6.04
CA ILE A 113 -2.39 -37.58 4.75
C ILE A 113 -3.59 -36.97 4.00
N VAL A 114 -3.31 -36.51 2.79
CA VAL A 114 -4.26 -35.88 1.89
C VAL A 114 -4.28 -36.62 0.56
N ARG A 115 -5.38 -36.47 -0.18
CA ARG A 115 -5.58 -37.11 -1.50
C ARG A 115 -5.76 -36.04 -2.56
N ASP A 116 -5.38 -36.32 -3.80
CA ASP A 116 -5.34 -35.31 -4.87
C ASP A 116 -6.67 -34.66 -5.22
N TYR A 117 -7.79 -35.33 -4.98
CA TYR A 117 -9.12 -34.74 -5.11
C TYR A 117 -9.49 -33.77 -3.98
N MET A 118 -8.72 -33.73 -2.88
CA MET A 118 -8.95 -32.79 -1.77
C MET A 118 -8.34 -31.42 -2.10
N LYS A 119 -9.19 -30.38 -2.09
CA LYS A 119 -8.77 -28.98 -2.30
C LYS A 119 -8.20 -28.33 -1.03
N PHE A 120 -8.60 -28.84 0.13
CA PHE A 120 -8.18 -28.36 1.45
C PHE A 120 -7.85 -29.57 2.32
N CYS A 121 -6.89 -29.41 3.21
CA CYS A 121 -6.64 -30.42 4.23
C CYS A 121 -7.67 -30.26 5.36
N PHE A 122 -8.28 -31.38 5.76
CA PHE A 122 -9.36 -31.40 6.74
C PHE A 122 -8.90 -31.10 8.17
N ASP A 123 -7.61 -31.24 8.47
CA ASP A 123 -7.07 -30.95 9.80
C ASP A 123 -6.60 -29.50 9.94
N CYS A 124 -5.70 -29.02 9.07
CA CYS A 124 -5.17 -27.65 9.13
C CYS A 124 -6.09 -26.59 8.49
N GLY A 125 -7.11 -27.00 7.72
CA GLY A 125 -7.93 -26.12 6.89
C GLY A 125 -7.20 -25.43 5.73
N CYS A 126 -5.92 -25.75 5.51
CA CYS A 126 -5.08 -25.10 4.52
C CYS A 126 -5.41 -25.58 3.10
N ARG A 127 -5.39 -24.64 2.14
CA ARG A 127 -5.58 -24.93 0.72
C ARG A 127 -4.40 -25.74 0.21
N LEU A 128 -4.67 -26.78 -0.58
CA LEU A 128 -3.65 -27.70 -1.07
C LEU A 128 -3.28 -27.37 -2.52
N GLU A 129 -2.00 -27.48 -2.84
CA GLU A 129 -1.47 -27.42 -4.20
C GLU A 129 -0.69 -28.70 -4.50
N TRP A 130 -1.11 -29.39 -5.56
CA TRP A 130 -0.49 -30.64 -6.00
C TRP A 130 0.37 -30.38 -7.23
N GLY A 131 1.68 -30.57 -7.08
CA GLY A 131 2.65 -30.53 -8.18
C GLY A 131 2.72 -31.85 -8.97
N SER A 132 3.65 -31.92 -9.92
CA SER A 132 4.05 -33.16 -10.58
C SER A 132 5.01 -33.97 -9.69
N TRP A 133 5.28 -35.24 -10.02
CA TRP A 133 6.24 -36.07 -9.28
C TRP A 133 7.69 -35.60 -9.50
N GLU A 134 8.02 -35.27 -10.76
CA GLU A 134 9.33 -34.74 -11.18
C GLU A 134 9.69 -33.44 -10.45
N GLU A 135 8.70 -32.61 -10.12
CA GLU A 135 8.89 -31.38 -9.35
C GLU A 135 9.38 -31.63 -7.91
N TRP A 136 9.06 -32.80 -7.31
CA TRP A 136 9.47 -33.13 -5.95
C TRP A 136 10.81 -33.86 -5.87
N GLU A 137 11.14 -34.64 -6.89
CA GLU A 137 12.47 -35.27 -7.00
C GLU A 137 13.57 -34.19 -7.00
N ASN A 138 13.35 -33.08 -7.72
CA ASN A 138 14.25 -31.92 -7.72
C ASN A 138 14.16 -31.04 -6.45
N TYR A 139 13.08 -31.16 -5.66
CA TYR A 139 12.88 -30.35 -4.45
C TYR A 139 13.70 -30.88 -3.26
N ASP A 140 13.85 -32.20 -3.13
CA ASP A 140 14.66 -32.83 -2.08
C ASP A 140 16.19 -32.72 -2.35
N GLU A 141 16.61 -32.35 -3.58
CA GLU A 141 18.02 -32.19 -3.98
C GLU A 141 18.61 -30.77 -3.71
N ARG A 142 17.79 -29.82 -3.26
CA ARG A 142 18.15 -28.41 -3.13
C ARG A 142 18.20 -27.95 -1.67
#